data_AF-A0A9D5PGB4-F1
#
_entry.id   AF-A0A9D5PGB4-F1
#
_cell.length_a   1.000
_cell.length_b   1.000
_cell.length_c   1.000
_cell.angle_alpha   90.00
_cell.angle_beta   90.00
_cell.angle_gamma   90.00
#
_symmetry.space_group_name_H-M   'P 1'
#
loop_
_entity.id
_entity.type
_entity.pdbx_description
1 polymer ?
#
loop_
_entity_poly.entity_id
_entity_poly.type
_entity_poly.pdbx_seq_one_letter_code
_entity_poly.pdbx_strand_id
1 'polypeptide(L)' 'CTKSESRMLKYRNFGKKSLDEIKEKIDKLGLSLGMTFSDTLLAALELESAKVRLEPEEEQEEK' A
#
# COMPACT_ATOMS: atom_id res chain seq x y z
N CYS A 1 1.72 -9.47 -11.29
CA CYS A 1 3.17 -9.17 -11.15
C CYS A 1 3.43 -8.74 -9.70
N THR A 2 3.82 -9.66 -8.82
CA THR A 2 4.09 -9.36 -7.41
C THR A 2 5.41 -8.58 -7.29
N LYS A 3 5.41 -7.46 -6.58
CA LYS A 3 6.61 -6.63 -6.39
C LYS A 3 7.41 -7.19 -5.21
N SER A 4 8.23 -8.20 -5.50
CA SER A 4 9.12 -8.79 -4.50
C SER A 4 10.37 -7.94 -4.27
N GLU A 5 10.96 -8.08 -3.08
CA GLU A 5 12.17 -7.36 -2.66
C GLU A 5 13.33 -7.56 -3.63
N SER A 6 13.59 -8.81 -4.02
CA SER A 6 14.66 -9.16 -4.98
C SER A 6 14.44 -8.55 -6.36
N ARG A 7 13.19 -8.25 -6.73
CA ARG A 7 12.87 -7.55 -7.98
C ARG A 7 13.05 -6.05 -7.85
N MET A 8 12.72 -5.49 -6.68
CA MET A 8 12.92 -4.07 -6.40
C MET A 8 14.41 -3.67 -6.43
N LEU A 9 15.30 -4.51 -5.89
CA LEU A 9 16.75 -4.28 -5.92
C LEU A 9 17.38 -4.28 -7.32
N LYS A 10 16.66 -4.73 -8.36
CA LYS A 10 17.14 -4.69 -9.76
C LYS A 10 16.88 -3.35 -10.44
N TYR A 11 16.12 -2.44 -9.84
CA TYR A 11 15.82 -1.15 -10.43
C TYR A 11 17.05 -0.23 -10.40
N ARG A 12 17.23 0.56 -11.48
CA ARG A 12 18.31 1.55 -11.57
C ARG A 12 18.13 2.58 -10.44
N ASN A 13 19.20 2.87 -9.71
CA ASN A 13 19.22 3.79 -8.56
C ASN A 13 18.40 3.31 -7.33
N PHE A 14 17.99 2.04 -7.31
CA PHE A 14 17.24 1.49 -6.18
C PHE A 14 18.15 0.57 -5.36
N GLY A 15 18.43 0.95 -4.11
CA GLY A 15 19.36 0.26 -3.23
C GLY A 15 18.70 -0.28 -1.95
N LYS A 16 19.52 -0.88 -1.09
CA LYS A 16 19.09 -1.44 0.20
C LYS A 16 18.43 -0.39 1.10
N LYS A 17 19.00 0.82 1.17
CA LYS A 17 18.43 1.94 1.92
C LYS A 17 17.02 2.30 1.45
N SER A 18 16.80 2.41 0.13
CA SER A 18 15.47 2.69 -0.44
C SER A 18 14.47 1.57 -0.17
N LEU A 19 14.93 0.30 -0.15
CA LEU A 19 14.10 -0.85 0.19
C LEU A 19 13.68 -0.81 1.67
N ASP A 20 14.62 -0.54 2.57
CA ASP A 20 14.37 -0.48 4.01
C ASP A 20 13.42 0.68 4.36
N GLU A 21 13.59 1.85 3.74
CA GLU A 21 12.67 2.99 3.89
C GLU A 21 11.23 2.65 3.46
N ILE A 22 11.06 1.86 2.40
CA ILE A 22 9.74 1.40 1.95
C ILE A 22 9.16 0.38 2.93
N LYS A 23 9.98 -0.58 3.39
CA LYS A 23 9.54 -1.58 4.38
C LYS A 23 9.04 -0.91 5.65
N GLU A 24 9.80 0.01 6.22
CA GLU A 24 9.40 0.70 7.45
C GLU A 24 8.06 1.44 7.30
N LYS A 25 7.80 2.07 6.15
CA LYS A 25 6.53 2.75 5.91
C LYS A 25 5.36 1.79 5.83
N ILE A 26 5.57 0.62 5.22
CA ILE A 26 4.53 -0.42 5.05
C ILE A 26 4.31 -1.15 6.38
N ASP A 27 5.37 -1.44 7.14
CA ASP A 27 5.31 -2.07 8.48
C ASP A 27 4.52 -1.21 9.48
N LYS A 28 4.63 0.12 9.41
CA LYS A 28 3.82 1.05 10.22
C LYS A 28 2.31 0.90 9.99
N LEU A 29 1.92 0.38 8.82
CA LEU A 29 0.53 0.10 8.46
C LEU A 29 0.16 -1.37 8.73
N GLY A 30 1.05 -2.16 9.32
CA GLY A 30 0.85 -3.59 9.56
C GLY A 30 0.87 -4.44 8.29
N LEU A 31 1.44 -3.91 7.20
CA LEU A 31 1.51 -4.57 5.90
C LEU A 31 2.95 -5.05 5.64
N SER A 32 3.15 -5.89 4.62
CA SER A 32 4.50 -6.27 4.16
C SER A 32 4.56 -6.49 2.65
N LEU A 33 5.76 -6.37 2.08
CA LEU A 33 5.99 -6.60 0.66
C LEU A 33 5.86 -8.09 0.32
N GLY A 34 5.04 -8.41 -0.67
CA GLY A 34 4.83 -9.79 -1.10
C GLY A 34 3.78 -10.56 -0.29
N MET A 35 2.97 -9.89 0.53
CA MET A 35 1.78 -10.50 1.13
C MET A 35 0.87 -11.09 0.05
N THR A 36 0.38 -12.29 0.33
CA THR A 36 -0.64 -12.96 -0.47
C THR A 36 -1.98 -12.79 0.24
N PHE A 37 -2.92 -12.13 -0.41
CA PHE A 37 -4.29 -12.01 0.07
C PHE A 37 -5.18 -13.07 -0.60
N SER A 38 -6.21 -13.55 0.09
CA SER A 38 -7.23 -14.40 -0.55
C SER A 38 -8.07 -13.58 -1.53
N ASP A 39 -8.59 -14.22 -2.57
CA ASP A 39 -9.41 -13.55 -3.60
C ASP A 39 -10.62 -12.82 -2.98
N THR A 40 -11.20 -13.40 -1.93
CA THR A 40 -12.29 -12.79 -1.15
C THR A 40 -11.88 -11.51 -0.43
N LEU A 41 -10.67 -11.47 0.12
CA LEU A 41 -10.14 -10.31 0.86
C LEU A 41 -9.74 -9.19 -0.10
N LEU A 42 -9.17 -9.55 -1.26
CA LEU A 42 -8.89 -8.62 -2.36
C LEU A 42 -10.17 -7.94 -2.85
N ALA A 43 -11.24 -8.71 -3.09
CA ALA A 43 -12.52 -8.17 -3.52
C ALA A 43 -13.14 -7.22 -2.48
N ALA A 44 -13.02 -7.54 -1.19
CA ALA A 44 -13.50 -6.67 -0.11
C ALA A 44 -12.70 -5.37 -0.02
N LEU A 45 -11.37 -5.43 -0.17
CA LEU A 45 -10.49 -4.25 -0.18
C LEU A 45 -10.76 -3.32 -1.35
N GLU A 46 -10.98 -3.86 -2.55
CA GLU A 46 -11.31 -3.07 -3.75
C GLU A 46 -12.59 -2.27 -3.52
N LEU A 47 -13.63 -2.93 -2.99
CA LEU A 47 -14.93 -2.32 -2.70
C LEU A 47 -14.84 -1.24 -1.62
N GLU A 48 -13.98 -1.43 -0.61
CA GLU A 48 -13.77 -0.43 0.45
C GLU A 48 -12.94 0.76 -0.03
N SER A 49 -11.90 0.51 -0.85
CA SER A 49 -11.06 1.58 -1.43
C SER A 49 -11.82 2.49 -2.39
N ALA A 50 -12.83 1.95 -3.09
CA ALA A 50 -13.71 2.72 -3.97
C ALA A 50 -14.59 3.71 -3.20
N LYS A 51 -14.96 3.40 -1.95
CA LYS A 51 -15.72 4.31 -1.08
C LYS A 51 -14.85 5.49 -0.63
N VAL A 52 -13.62 5.21 -0.17
CA VAL A 52 -12.67 6.25 0.28
C VAL A 52 -12.33 7.25 -0.83
N ARG A 53 -12.36 6.83 -2.10
CA ARG A 53 -12.05 7.71 -3.24
C ARG A 53 -13.22 8.62 -3.66
N LEU A 54 -14.44 8.34 -3.21
CA LEU A 54 -15.66 9.05 -3.61
C LEU A 54 -16.27 9.91 -2.52
N GLU A 55 -15.70 9.95 -1.32
CA GLU A 55 -16.07 10.91 -0.29
C GLU A 55 -15.34 12.24 -0.60
N PRO A 56 -16.01 13.30 -1.09
CA PRO A 56 -15.47 14.65 -0.92
C PRO A 56 -15.43 14.90 0.58
N GLU A 57 -14.28 15.37 1.08
CA GLU A 57 -14.16 15.91 2.43
C GLU A 57 -15.35 16.87 2.65
N GLU A 58 -16.31 16.50 3.51
CA GLU A 58 -17.24 17.48 4.04
C GLU A 58 -16.40 18.42 4.92
N GLU A 59 -16.05 19.58 4.36
CA GLU A 59 -15.63 20.73 5.13
C GLU A 59 -16.67 20.94 6.23
N GLN A 60 -16.28 20.64 7.48
CA GLN A 60 -17.07 20.99 8.65
C GLN A 60 -17.04 22.50 8.82
N GLU A 61 -18.07 23.15 8.28
CA GLU A 61 -18.52 24.48 8.63
C GLU A 61 -19.10 24.48 10.06
N GLU A 62 -18.71 25.49 10.84
CA GLU A 62 -19.26 25.99 12.11
C GLU A 62 -19.20 25.14 13.39
N LYS A 63 -18.32 25.56 14.32
CA LYS A 63 -18.74 26.47 15.42
C LYS A 63 -17.56 27.22 16.05
#